data_AF-A0A0L1KB66-F1
#
_entry.id   AF-A0A0L1KB66-F1
#
_cell.length_a   1.000
_cell.length_b   1.000
_cell.length_c   1.000
_cell.angle_alpha   90.00
_cell.angle_beta   90.00
_cell.angle_gamma   90.00
#
_symmetry.space_group_name_H-M   'P 1'
#
loop_
_entity.id
_entity.type
_entity.pdbx_description
1 polymer ?
#
loop_
_entity_poly.entity_id
_entity_poly.type
_entity_poly.pdbx_seq_one_letter_code
_entity_poly.pdbx_strand_id
1 'polypeptide(L)'
;MEASEARLDRIEQRAEEVKALLDQAKSAGEALTASMDTAEARSREAMDGIEVFQNRFGETASEHADEIARLRGSIATLGEESAGVSEQAQTALRDAITALETSAREALAAIETEQAERIAGIAREIGQQSAEAIDHALREQTAHALTELDAASERSAGAGREITRQLRDQLAKVNELTANLESRIAHARERATEDVDNDFSRRVALISESLNSNAIDITKALSTDVTDTAWTSYLRGDRGIFTRRAVRLLDNTEAREIAELYDADHDFRDHVSRYIHDFEAMLRTLLSTRDGNAISVTLLSSDMGKLYVVLAQALERLRQ
;
A
#
# COMPACT_ATOMS: atom_id res chain seq x y z
N MET A 1 34.81 -34.12 -199.96
CA MET A 1 35.86 -33.79 -198.98
C MET A 1 35.31 -33.05 -197.76
N GLU A 2 34.20 -32.29 -197.85
CA GLU A 2 33.60 -31.56 -196.70
C GLU A 2 33.09 -32.44 -195.53
N ALA A 3 32.65 -33.68 -195.76
CA ALA A 3 32.11 -34.54 -194.69
C ALA A 3 33.18 -35.09 -193.72
N SER A 4 34.47 -34.99 -194.07
CA SER A 4 35.58 -35.48 -193.24
C SER A 4 36.12 -34.41 -192.28
N GLU A 5 36.10 -33.13 -192.67
CA GLU A 5 36.53 -32.00 -191.82
C GLU A 5 35.54 -31.73 -190.68
N ALA A 6 34.22 -31.73 -190.95
CA ALA A 6 33.19 -31.54 -189.92
C ALA A 6 33.06 -32.68 -188.89
N ARG A 7 33.75 -33.82 -189.12
CA ARG A 7 33.87 -34.93 -188.17
C ARG A 7 35.11 -34.79 -187.29
N LEU A 8 36.19 -34.20 -187.82
CA LEU A 8 37.41 -33.89 -187.07
C LEU A 8 37.17 -32.74 -186.07
N ASP A 9 36.54 -31.64 -186.49
CA ASP A 9 36.20 -30.51 -185.59
C ASP A 9 35.32 -30.95 -184.41
N ARG A 10 34.36 -31.85 -184.64
CA ARG A 10 33.48 -32.37 -183.58
C ARG A 10 34.21 -33.29 -182.60
N ILE A 11 35.22 -34.00 -183.06
CA ILE A 11 36.05 -34.85 -182.19
C ILE A 11 36.99 -33.96 -181.37
N GLU A 12 37.54 -32.91 -181.97
CA GLU A 12 38.40 -31.92 -181.30
C GLU A 12 37.63 -31.13 -180.23
N GLN A 13 36.43 -30.63 -180.55
CA GLN A 13 35.58 -29.92 -179.59
C GLN A 13 35.12 -30.82 -178.43
N ARG A 14 34.78 -32.09 -178.70
CA ARG A 14 34.49 -33.07 -177.63
C ARG A 14 35.72 -33.41 -176.80
N ALA A 15 36.90 -33.48 -177.41
CA ALA A 15 38.14 -33.72 -176.69
C ALA A 15 38.49 -32.54 -175.77
N GLU A 16 38.24 -31.29 -176.21
CA GLU A 16 38.37 -30.11 -175.37
C GLU A 16 37.33 -30.06 -174.23
N GLU A 17 36.07 -30.39 -174.49
CA GLU A 17 35.04 -30.48 -173.44
C GLU A 17 35.39 -31.57 -172.40
N VAL A 18 35.83 -32.74 -172.86
CA VAL A 18 36.27 -33.83 -171.97
C VAL A 18 37.49 -33.40 -171.16
N LYS A 19 38.45 -32.70 -171.78
CA LYS A 19 39.61 -32.14 -171.09
C LYS A 19 39.21 -31.10 -170.04
N ALA A 20 38.30 -30.18 -170.38
CA ALA A 20 37.80 -29.17 -169.45
C ALA A 20 37.04 -29.80 -168.26
N LEU A 21 36.22 -30.83 -168.52
CA LEU A 21 35.55 -31.59 -167.47
C LEU A 21 36.53 -32.36 -166.59
N LEU A 22 37.58 -32.95 -167.18
CA LEU A 22 38.65 -33.62 -166.43
C LEU A 22 39.45 -32.63 -165.58
N ASP A 23 39.78 -31.44 -166.09
CA ASP A 23 40.46 -30.39 -165.35
C ASP A 23 39.57 -29.83 -164.22
N GLN A 24 38.27 -29.68 -164.46
CA GLN A 24 37.30 -29.28 -163.44
C GLN A 24 37.11 -30.36 -162.37
N ALA A 25 37.06 -31.63 -162.76
CA ALA A 25 37.01 -32.75 -161.83
C ALA A 25 38.31 -32.87 -161.01
N LYS A 26 39.47 -32.61 -161.62
CA LYS A 26 40.76 -32.54 -160.93
C LYS A 26 40.79 -31.41 -159.91
N SER A 27 40.39 -30.19 -160.31
CA SER A 27 40.31 -29.03 -159.42
C SER A 27 39.32 -29.23 -158.28
N ALA A 28 38.16 -29.83 -158.56
CA ALA A 28 37.17 -30.19 -157.54
C ALA A 28 37.69 -31.28 -156.58
N GLY A 29 38.44 -32.27 -157.08
CA GLY A 29 39.09 -33.30 -156.27
C GLY A 29 40.21 -32.74 -155.38
N GLU A 30 41.01 -31.82 -155.91
CA GLU A 30 42.05 -31.09 -155.14
C GLU A 30 41.42 -30.21 -154.06
N ALA A 31 40.34 -29.48 -154.37
CA ALA A 31 39.61 -28.66 -153.40
C ALA A 31 38.90 -29.49 -152.33
N LEU A 32 38.33 -30.65 -152.69
CA LEU A 32 37.73 -31.58 -151.74
C LEU A 32 38.78 -32.17 -150.81
N THR A 33 39.94 -32.59 -151.35
CA THR A 33 41.06 -33.12 -150.55
C THR A 33 41.56 -32.06 -149.57
N ALA A 34 41.77 -30.82 -150.02
CA ALA A 34 42.17 -29.72 -149.15
C ALA A 34 41.12 -29.39 -148.06
N SER A 35 39.82 -29.49 -148.39
CA SER A 35 38.73 -29.33 -147.43
C SER A 35 38.70 -30.47 -146.40
N MET A 36 38.94 -31.72 -146.84
CA MET A 36 39.05 -32.88 -145.96
C MET A 36 40.26 -32.79 -145.03
N ASP A 37 41.42 -32.36 -145.53
CA ASP A 37 42.62 -32.10 -144.71
C ASP A 37 42.35 -30.99 -143.68
N THR A 38 41.65 -29.93 -144.07
CA THR A 38 41.26 -28.84 -143.16
C THR A 38 40.26 -29.30 -142.11
N ALA A 39 39.29 -30.14 -142.50
CA ALA A 39 38.31 -30.72 -141.59
C ALA A 39 38.97 -31.69 -140.60
N GLU A 40 39.92 -32.50 -141.06
CA GLU A 40 40.70 -33.39 -140.20
C GLU A 40 41.56 -32.60 -139.21
N ALA A 41 42.25 -31.55 -139.67
CA ALA A 41 43.04 -30.68 -138.80
C ALA A 41 42.18 -30.00 -137.72
N ARG A 42 41.01 -29.44 -138.09
CA ARG A 42 40.06 -28.85 -137.13
C ARG A 42 39.47 -29.87 -136.17
N SER A 43 39.21 -31.09 -136.64
CA SER A 43 38.71 -32.17 -135.78
C SER A 43 39.74 -32.57 -134.74
N ARG A 44 41.02 -32.69 -135.14
CA ARG A 44 42.12 -32.96 -134.20
C ARG A 44 42.30 -31.82 -133.19
N GLU A 45 42.30 -30.57 -133.64
CA GLU A 45 42.38 -29.40 -132.76
C GLU A 45 41.20 -29.36 -131.76
N ALA A 46 39.99 -29.68 -132.21
CA ALA A 46 38.82 -29.78 -131.33
C ALA A 46 38.94 -30.94 -130.33
N MET A 47 39.45 -32.10 -130.74
CA MET A 47 39.67 -33.23 -129.83
C MET A 47 40.74 -32.91 -128.78
N ASP A 48 41.87 -32.31 -129.18
CA ASP A 48 42.91 -31.84 -128.25
C ASP A 48 42.33 -30.80 -127.27
N GLY A 49 41.53 -29.85 -127.77
CA GLY A 49 40.85 -28.86 -126.94
C GLY A 49 39.87 -29.49 -125.93
N ILE A 50 39.15 -30.54 -126.33
CA ILE A 50 38.26 -31.31 -125.44
C ILE A 50 39.07 -32.07 -124.40
N GLU A 51 40.18 -32.72 -124.78
CA GLU A 51 41.03 -33.45 -123.83
C GLU A 51 41.64 -32.51 -122.79
N VAL A 52 42.18 -31.35 -123.23
CA VAL A 52 42.69 -30.31 -122.33
C VAL A 52 41.59 -29.78 -121.41
N PHE A 53 40.38 -29.53 -121.94
CA PHE A 53 39.24 -29.10 -121.14
C PHE A 53 38.82 -30.15 -120.11
N GLN A 54 38.71 -31.42 -120.51
CA GLN A 54 38.34 -32.52 -119.61
C GLN A 54 39.37 -32.71 -118.50
N ASN A 55 40.66 -32.65 -118.82
CA ASN A 55 41.73 -32.75 -117.83
C ASN A 55 41.68 -31.58 -116.84
N ARG A 56 41.59 -30.34 -117.34
CA ARG A 56 41.52 -29.14 -116.48
C ARG A 56 40.25 -29.08 -115.65
N PHE A 57 39.12 -29.50 -116.21
CA PHE A 57 37.85 -29.61 -115.50
C PHE A 57 37.93 -30.69 -114.41
N GLY A 58 38.52 -31.85 -114.70
CA GLY A 58 38.74 -32.92 -113.73
C GLY A 58 39.64 -32.49 -112.56
N GLU A 59 40.74 -31.79 -112.86
CA GLU A 59 41.64 -31.22 -111.85
C GLU A 59 40.92 -30.19 -110.97
N THR A 60 40.23 -29.22 -111.59
CA THR A 60 39.47 -28.18 -110.85
C THR A 60 38.34 -28.79 -110.01
N ALA A 61 37.63 -29.80 -110.54
CA ALA A 61 36.58 -30.50 -109.82
C ALA A 61 37.12 -31.29 -108.62
N SER A 62 38.31 -31.89 -108.76
CA SER A 62 39.00 -32.58 -107.66
C SER A 62 39.43 -31.59 -106.58
N GLU A 63 40.04 -30.46 -106.96
CA GLU A 63 40.44 -29.41 -106.02
C GLU A 63 39.24 -28.87 -105.21
N HIS A 64 38.11 -28.62 -105.87
CA HIS A 64 36.89 -28.19 -105.19
C HIS A 64 36.29 -29.28 -104.28
N ALA A 65 36.35 -30.55 -104.68
CA ALA A 65 35.92 -31.66 -103.82
C ALA A 65 36.77 -31.75 -102.55
N ASP A 66 38.09 -31.59 -102.67
CA ASP A 66 39.03 -31.58 -101.56
C ASP A 66 38.83 -30.36 -100.64
N GLU A 67 38.51 -29.20 -101.21
CA GLU A 67 38.20 -27.99 -100.44
C GLU A 67 36.87 -28.11 -99.68
N ILE A 68 35.83 -28.66 -100.31
CA ILE A 68 34.55 -28.96 -99.63
C ILE A 68 34.74 -29.98 -98.51
N ALA A 69 35.58 -31.01 -98.73
CA ALA A 69 35.91 -31.99 -97.70
C ALA A 69 36.62 -31.35 -96.50
N ARG A 70 37.60 -30.46 -96.75
CA ARG A 70 38.27 -29.67 -95.70
C ARG A 70 37.32 -28.75 -94.95
N LEU A 71 36.41 -28.08 -95.64
CA LEU A 71 35.39 -27.23 -95.02
C LEU A 71 34.43 -28.05 -94.15
N ARG A 72 33.96 -29.20 -94.63
CA ARG A 72 33.12 -30.12 -93.84
C ARG A 72 33.85 -30.61 -92.60
N GLY A 73 35.13 -30.96 -92.72
CA GLY A 73 35.98 -31.32 -91.58
C GLY A 73 36.08 -30.19 -90.56
N SER A 74 36.35 -28.96 -91.03
CA SER A 74 36.46 -27.78 -90.16
C SER A 74 35.14 -27.44 -89.44
N ILE A 75 33.99 -27.58 -90.12
CA ILE A 75 32.66 -27.39 -89.52
C ILE A 75 32.37 -28.47 -88.47
N ALA A 76 32.76 -29.72 -88.73
CA ALA A 76 32.60 -30.80 -87.75
C ALA A 76 33.43 -30.54 -86.49
N THR A 77 34.71 -30.15 -86.64
CA THR A 77 35.58 -29.78 -85.52
C THR A 77 35.02 -28.58 -84.74
N LEU A 78 34.56 -27.53 -85.43
CA LEU A 78 33.89 -26.38 -84.79
C LEU A 78 32.62 -26.81 -84.02
N GLY A 79 31.87 -27.78 -84.54
CA GLY A 79 30.69 -28.34 -83.88
C GLY A 79 31.04 -29.05 -82.58
N GLU A 80 32.10 -29.88 -82.60
CA GLU A 80 32.61 -30.58 -81.41
C GLU A 80 33.19 -29.60 -80.38
N GLU A 81 33.98 -28.61 -80.80
CA GLU A 81 34.51 -27.57 -79.92
C GLU A 81 33.40 -26.74 -79.27
N SER A 82 32.40 -26.32 -80.04
CA SER A 82 31.24 -25.56 -79.54
C SER A 82 30.40 -26.37 -78.53
N ALA A 83 30.23 -27.67 -78.79
CA ALA A 83 29.57 -28.57 -77.85
C ALA A 83 30.38 -28.71 -76.55
N GLY A 84 31.69 -28.89 -76.64
CA GLY A 84 32.59 -28.96 -75.49
C GLY A 84 32.59 -27.67 -74.66
N VAL A 85 32.65 -26.50 -75.30
CA VAL A 85 32.57 -25.19 -74.64
C VAL A 85 31.21 -25.01 -73.95
N SER A 86 30.12 -25.41 -74.60
CA SER A 86 28.77 -25.33 -74.01
C SER A 86 28.62 -26.23 -72.79
N GLU A 87 29.16 -27.45 -72.83
CA GLU A 87 29.15 -28.39 -71.70
C GLU A 87 29.99 -27.87 -70.53
N GLN A 88 31.19 -27.34 -70.82
CA GLN A 88 32.03 -26.68 -69.81
C GLN A 88 31.33 -25.47 -69.19
N ALA A 89 30.71 -24.61 -70.00
CA ALA A 89 29.97 -23.45 -69.52
C ALA A 89 28.77 -23.87 -68.64
N GLN A 90 28.00 -24.88 -69.04
CA GLN A 90 26.90 -25.40 -68.23
C GLN A 90 27.37 -26.00 -66.90
N THR A 91 28.50 -26.72 -66.92
CA THR A 91 29.07 -27.32 -65.71
C THR A 91 29.55 -26.24 -64.76
N ALA A 92 30.33 -25.27 -65.26
CA ALA A 92 30.80 -24.13 -64.48
C ALA A 92 29.64 -23.31 -63.90
N LEU A 93 28.54 -23.13 -64.66
CA LEU A 93 27.35 -22.44 -64.16
C LEU A 93 26.65 -23.21 -63.04
N ARG A 94 26.51 -24.53 -63.17
CA ARG A 94 25.94 -25.39 -62.12
C ARG A 94 26.78 -25.38 -60.85
N ASP A 95 28.09 -25.43 -60.99
CA ASP A 95 29.03 -25.38 -59.87
C ASP A 95 28.96 -24.01 -59.17
N ALA A 96 28.92 -22.92 -59.94
CA ALA A 96 28.79 -21.57 -59.41
C ALA A 96 27.46 -21.37 -58.66
N ILE A 97 26.34 -21.89 -59.20
CA ILE A 97 25.03 -21.84 -58.52
C ILE A 97 25.07 -22.64 -57.21
N THR A 98 25.65 -23.84 -57.23
CA THR A 98 25.76 -24.68 -56.02
C THR A 98 26.63 -24.02 -54.96
N ALA A 99 27.75 -23.42 -55.35
CA ALA A 99 28.62 -22.67 -54.45
C ALA A 99 27.90 -21.44 -53.86
N LEU A 100 27.11 -20.73 -54.68
CA LEU A 100 26.32 -19.59 -54.23
C LEU A 100 25.22 -20.03 -53.24
N GLU A 101 24.51 -21.13 -53.51
CA GLU A 101 23.49 -21.67 -52.59
C GLU A 101 24.10 -22.08 -51.24
N THR A 102 25.25 -22.76 -51.25
CA THR A 102 25.96 -23.13 -50.02
C THR A 102 26.38 -21.88 -49.26
N SER A 103 27.02 -20.91 -49.93
CA SER A 103 27.48 -19.68 -49.28
C SER A 103 26.31 -18.84 -48.72
N ALA A 104 25.17 -18.81 -49.41
CA ALA A 104 23.96 -18.15 -48.91
C ALA A 104 23.40 -18.83 -47.66
N ARG A 105 23.40 -20.18 -47.61
CA ARG A 105 22.96 -20.93 -46.41
C ARG A 105 23.90 -20.72 -45.24
N GLU A 106 25.21 -20.76 -45.47
CA GLU A 106 26.22 -20.51 -44.44
C GLU A 106 26.12 -19.07 -43.89
N ALA A 107 25.94 -18.08 -44.76
CA ALA A 107 25.74 -16.70 -44.35
C ALA A 107 24.48 -16.53 -43.49
N LEU A 108 23.36 -17.16 -43.88
CA LEU A 108 22.13 -17.14 -43.08
C LEU A 108 22.32 -17.80 -41.71
N ALA A 109 22.93 -18.97 -41.65
CA ALA A 109 23.20 -19.66 -40.39
C ALA A 109 24.14 -18.86 -39.47
N ALA A 110 25.15 -18.20 -40.05
CA ALA A 110 26.04 -17.30 -39.31
C ALA A 110 25.28 -16.09 -38.76
N ILE A 111 24.41 -15.46 -39.56
CA ILE A 111 23.57 -14.34 -39.11
C ILE A 111 22.65 -14.77 -37.97
N GLU A 112 21.96 -15.91 -38.09
CA GLU A 112 21.07 -16.40 -37.03
C GLU A 112 21.82 -16.66 -35.72
N THR A 113 22.99 -17.30 -35.80
CA THR A 113 23.82 -17.60 -34.62
C THR A 113 24.34 -16.32 -33.97
N GLU A 114 24.92 -15.41 -34.77
CA GLU A 114 25.49 -14.16 -34.27
C GLU A 114 24.40 -13.21 -33.74
N GLN A 115 23.19 -13.23 -34.33
CA GLN A 115 22.04 -12.48 -33.79
C GLN A 115 21.56 -13.08 -32.47
N ALA A 116 21.47 -14.40 -32.35
CA ALA A 116 21.08 -15.05 -31.10
C ALA A 116 22.08 -14.72 -29.96
N GLU A 117 23.37 -14.76 -30.25
CA GLU A 117 24.42 -14.36 -29.29
C GLU A 117 24.32 -12.88 -28.91
N ARG A 118 24.12 -11.97 -29.89
CA ARG A 118 23.91 -10.55 -29.62
C ARG A 118 22.68 -10.30 -28.76
N ILE A 119 21.55 -10.92 -29.07
CA ILE A 119 20.31 -10.80 -28.27
C ILE A 119 20.55 -11.32 -26.85
N ALA A 120 21.21 -12.46 -26.68
CA ALA A 120 21.55 -13.00 -25.36
C ALA A 120 22.54 -12.11 -24.59
N GLY A 121 23.44 -11.41 -25.29
CA GLY A 121 24.33 -10.40 -24.72
C GLY A 121 23.54 -9.19 -24.20
N ILE A 122 22.70 -8.60 -25.07
CA ILE A 122 21.83 -7.46 -24.72
C ILE A 122 20.90 -7.81 -23.55
N ALA A 123 20.29 -9.00 -23.55
CA ALA A 123 19.42 -9.43 -22.46
C ALA A 123 20.17 -9.53 -21.12
N ARG A 124 21.42 -10.02 -21.13
CA ARG A 124 22.28 -10.03 -19.93
C ARG A 124 22.62 -8.64 -19.46
N GLU A 125 22.98 -7.75 -20.37
CA GLU A 125 23.34 -6.37 -20.05
C GLU A 125 22.15 -5.59 -19.48
N ILE A 126 20.97 -5.70 -20.10
CA ILE A 126 19.72 -5.15 -19.58
C ILE A 126 19.40 -5.74 -18.20
N GLY A 127 19.55 -7.06 -18.03
CA GLY A 127 19.31 -7.73 -16.75
C GLY A 127 20.22 -7.19 -15.64
N GLN A 128 21.50 -7.00 -15.94
CA GLN A 128 22.47 -6.47 -14.99
C GLN A 128 22.20 -5.00 -14.66
N GLN A 129 22.00 -4.14 -15.66
CA GLN A 129 21.67 -2.73 -15.46
C GLN A 129 20.37 -2.55 -14.69
N SER A 130 19.36 -3.38 -14.96
CA SER A 130 18.09 -3.36 -14.23
C SER A 130 18.27 -3.79 -12.78
N ALA A 131 19.05 -4.84 -12.51
CA ALA A 131 19.34 -5.27 -11.15
C ALA A 131 20.07 -4.20 -10.33
N GLU A 132 21.06 -3.53 -10.94
CA GLU A 132 21.79 -2.43 -10.32
C GLU A 132 20.89 -1.21 -10.05
N ALA A 133 20.04 -0.84 -11.01
CA ALA A 133 19.09 0.25 -10.84
C ALA A 133 18.04 -0.04 -9.74
N ILE A 134 17.53 -1.27 -9.69
CA ILE A 134 16.58 -1.71 -8.66
C ILE A 134 17.26 -1.72 -7.29
N ASP A 135 18.48 -2.25 -7.15
CA ASP A 135 19.21 -2.23 -5.88
C ASP A 135 19.47 -0.81 -5.39
N HIS A 136 19.86 0.11 -6.28
CA HIS A 136 20.02 1.52 -5.94
C HIS A 136 18.71 2.14 -5.45
N ALA A 137 17.62 1.99 -6.22
CA ALA A 137 16.31 2.53 -5.87
C ALA A 137 15.79 1.96 -4.54
N LEU A 138 15.97 0.66 -4.31
CA LEU A 138 15.56 0.00 -3.08
C LEU A 138 16.36 0.50 -1.87
N ARG A 139 17.68 0.71 -2.01
CA ARG A 139 18.52 1.28 -0.95
C ARG A 139 18.11 2.71 -0.61
N GLU A 140 17.86 3.54 -1.62
CA GLU A 140 17.42 4.92 -1.45
C GLU A 140 16.05 4.98 -0.77
N GLN A 141 15.10 4.16 -1.22
CA GLN A 141 13.77 4.07 -0.61
C GLN A 141 13.83 3.55 0.84
N THR A 142 14.70 2.57 1.12
CA THR A 142 14.89 2.04 2.47
C THR A 142 15.50 3.09 3.39
N ALA A 143 16.49 3.86 2.92
CA ALA A 143 17.09 4.95 3.68
C ALA A 143 16.07 6.05 4.00
N HIS A 144 15.21 6.40 3.04
CA HIS A 144 14.12 7.35 3.25
C HIS A 144 13.11 6.81 4.28
N ALA A 145 12.68 5.55 4.15
CA ALA A 145 11.74 4.92 5.07
C ALA A 145 12.29 4.84 6.51
N LEU A 146 13.58 4.53 6.68
CA LEU A 146 14.25 4.56 7.98
C LEU A 146 14.26 5.97 8.59
N THR A 147 14.54 6.99 7.77
CA THR A 147 14.51 8.39 8.22
C THR A 147 13.10 8.81 8.68
N GLU A 148 12.05 8.41 7.95
CA GLU A 148 10.67 8.68 8.35
C GLU A 148 10.27 7.93 9.62
N LEU A 149 10.72 6.68 9.79
CA LEU A 149 10.49 5.88 11.00
C LEU A 149 11.20 6.47 12.22
N ASP A 150 12.42 6.95 12.07
CA ASP A 150 13.16 7.65 13.13
C ASP A 150 12.42 8.94 13.52
N ALA A 151 12.00 9.75 12.54
CA ALA A 151 11.23 10.97 12.79
C ALA A 151 9.85 10.67 13.44
N ALA A 152 9.20 9.56 13.09
CA ALA A 152 7.97 9.12 13.74
C ALA A 152 8.21 8.66 15.19
N SER A 153 9.30 7.94 15.42
CA SER A 153 9.71 7.47 16.75
C SER A 153 10.05 8.65 17.68
N GLU A 154 10.79 9.65 17.18
CA GLU A 154 11.08 10.88 17.92
C GLU A 154 9.81 11.65 18.30
N ARG A 155 8.87 11.80 17.36
CA ARG A 155 7.57 12.44 17.63
C ARG A 155 6.77 11.67 18.68
N SER A 156 6.74 10.34 18.62
CA SER A 156 6.07 9.50 19.60
C SER A 156 6.71 9.62 21.00
N ALA A 157 8.04 9.57 21.08
CA ALA A 157 8.78 9.79 22.31
C ALA A 157 8.56 11.21 22.89
N GLY A 158 8.46 12.22 22.02
CA GLY A 158 8.06 13.58 22.39
C GLY A 158 6.66 13.63 23.01
N ALA A 159 5.67 13.05 22.32
CA ALA A 159 4.29 12.99 22.79
C ALA A 159 4.16 12.23 24.12
N GLY A 160 4.86 11.10 24.28
CA GLY A 160 4.85 10.32 25.52
C GLY A 160 5.43 11.09 26.71
N ARG A 161 6.50 11.86 26.50
CA ARG A 161 7.06 12.76 27.54
C ARG A 161 6.06 13.85 27.92
N GLU A 162 5.36 14.45 26.96
CA GLU A 162 4.34 15.46 27.23
C GLU A 162 3.15 14.90 27.99
N ILE A 163 2.63 13.73 27.60
CA ILE A 163 1.54 13.04 28.33
C ILE A 163 1.98 12.75 29.77
N THR A 164 3.22 12.28 29.97
CA THR A 164 3.76 12.00 31.31
C THR A 164 3.83 13.27 32.16
N ARG A 165 4.23 14.40 31.56
CA ARG A 165 4.24 15.70 32.22
C ARG A 165 2.83 16.14 32.60
N GLN A 166 1.87 16.04 31.69
CA GLN A 166 0.47 16.37 31.95
C GLN A 166 -0.13 15.50 33.06
N LEU A 167 0.14 14.19 33.07
CA LEU A 167 -0.33 13.29 34.12
C LEU A 167 0.25 13.67 35.48
N ARG A 168 1.53 14.04 35.55
CA ARG A 168 2.16 14.52 36.79
C ARG A 168 1.49 15.81 37.30
N ASP A 169 1.22 16.75 36.41
CA ASP A 169 0.55 18.01 36.76
C ASP A 169 -0.89 17.75 37.25
N GLN A 170 -1.62 16.83 36.60
CA GLN A 170 -2.97 16.42 37.04
C GLN A 170 -2.94 15.73 38.42
N LEU A 171 -1.99 14.83 38.66
CA LEU A 171 -1.82 14.18 39.97
C LEU A 171 -1.47 15.19 41.07
N ALA A 172 -0.64 16.19 40.76
CA ALA A 172 -0.35 17.28 41.69
C ALA A 172 -1.62 18.08 42.03
N LYS A 173 -2.46 18.37 41.03
CA LYS A 173 -3.76 19.04 41.25
C LYS A 173 -4.72 18.21 42.08
N VAL A 174 -4.79 16.90 41.85
CA VAL A 174 -5.61 15.99 42.67
C VAL A 174 -5.13 15.98 44.12
N ASN A 175 -3.81 15.90 44.36
CA ASN A 175 -3.27 15.95 45.72
C ASN A 175 -3.58 17.27 46.44
N GLU A 176 -3.50 18.41 45.73
CA GLU A 176 -3.88 19.72 46.27
C GLU A 176 -5.38 19.76 46.65
N LEU A 177 -6.25 19.25 45.78
CA LEU A 177 -7.69 19.17 46.04
C LEU A 177 -8.01 18.26 47.22
N THR A 178 -7.33 17.11 47.34
CA THR A 178 -7.46 16.20 48.48
C THR A 178 -7.04 16.87 49.78
N ALA A 179 -5.89 17.56 49.81
CA ALA A 179 -5.44 18.30 50.99
C ALA A 179 -6.42 19.41 51.38
N ASN A 180 -6.98 20.14 50.40
CA ASN A 180 -8.00 21.15 50.65
C ASN A 180 -9.29 20.52 51.21
N LEU A 181 -9.71 19.37 50.67
CA LEU A 181 -10.89 18.66 51.15
C LEU A 181 -10.70 18.15 52.57
N GLU A 182 -9.55 17.56 52.89
CA GLU A 182 -9.20 17.12 54.25
C GLU A 182 -9.23 18.29 55.24
N SER A 183 -8.63 19.42 54.87
CA SER A 183 -8.67 20.64 55.68
C SER A 183 -10.10 21.14 55.91
N ARG A 184 -10.95 21.15 54.87
CA ARG A 184 -12.36 21.54 54.97
C ARG A 184 -13.16 20.57 55.84
N ILE A 185 -12.90 19.27 55.74
CA ILE A 185 -13.56 18.24 56.56
C ILE A 185 -13.14 18.40 58.03
N ALA A 186 -11.85 18.58 58.31
CA ALA A 186 -11.36 18.81 59.66
C ALA A 186 -12.02 20.05 60.29
N HIS A 187 -12.07 21.15 59.54
CA HIS A 187 -12.70 22.38 60.00
C HIS A 187 -14.22 22.27 60.17
N ALA A 188 -14.91 21.56 59.28
CA ALA A 188 -16.35 21.29 59.42
C ALA A 188 -16.64 20.42 60.65
N ARG A 189 -15.78 19.44 60.95
CA ARG A 189 -15.90 18.58 62.13
C ARG A 189 -15.66 19.34 63.44
N GLU A 190 -14.67 20.23 63.45
CA GLU A 190 -14.40 21.11 64.59
C GLU A 190 -15.62 21.98 64.91
N ARG A 191 -16.16 22.70 63.92
CA ARG A 191 -17.38 23.52 64.13
C ARG A 191 -18.58 22.70 64.57
N ALA A 192 -18.79 21.52 63.99
CA ALA A 192 -19.88 20.65 64.39
C ALA A 192 -19.75 20.16 65.85
N THR A 193 -18.52 20.05 66.37
CA THR A 193 -18.28 19.70 67.77
C THR A 193 -18.52 20.91 68.67
N GLU A 194 -18.02 22.09 68.29
CA GLU A 194 -18.25 23.35 69.03
C GLU A 194 -19.74 23.72 69.12
N ASP A 195 -20.50 23.59 68.04
CA ASP A 195 -21.94 23.90 68.01
C ASP A 195 -22.73 22.97 68.95
N VAL A 196 -22.37 21.69 69.01
CA VAL A 196 -23.00 20.71 69.91
C VAL A 196 -22.66 21.01 71.37
N ASP A 197 -21.40 21.31 71.67
CA ASP A 197 -20.96 21.62 73.03
C ASP A 197 -21.58 22.94 73.55
N ASN A 198 -21.74 23.95 72.67
CA ASN A 198 -22.38 25.21 73.02
C ASN A 198 -23.89 25.03 73.28
N ASP A 199 -24.60 24.33 72.39
CA ASP A 199 -26.04 24.04 72.56
C ASP A 199 -26.29 23.23 73.85
N PHE A 200 -25.46 22.23 74.12
CA PHE A 200 -25.51 21.45 75.35
C PHE A 200 -25.33 22.34 76.59
N SER A 201 -24.28 23.17 76.62
CA SER A 201 -24.00 24.07 77.74
C SER A 201 -25.14 25.06 77.99
N ARG A 202 -25.73 25.61 76.93
CA ARG A 202 -26.87 26.52 77.00
C ARG A 202 -28.13 25.84 77.55
N ARG A 203 -28.45 24.62 77.08
CA ARG A 203 -29.60 23.85 77.57
C ARG A 203 -29.46 23.50 79.05
N VAL A 204 -28.29 23.04 79.48
CA VAL A 204 -28.05 22.70 80.89
C VAL A 204 -28.17 23.94 81.79
N ALA A 205 -27.67 25.10 81.34
CA ALA A 205 -27.78 26.35 82.10
C ALA A 205 -29.25 26.80 82.28
N LEU A 206 -30.05 26.78 81.21
CA LEU A 206 -31.48 27.16 81.27
C LEU A 206 -32.29 26.25 82.19
N ILE A 207 -32.08 24.93 82.09
CA ILE A 207 -32.80 23.98 82.95
C ILE A 207 -32.35 24.13 84.41
N SER A 208 -31.06 24.38 84.67
CA SER A 208 -30.55 24.63 86.03
C SER A 208 -31.15 25.88 86.65
N GLU A 209 -31.32 26.96 85.88
CA GLU A 209 -31.97 28.18 86.33
C GLU A 209 -33.44 27.95 86.68
N SER A 210 -34.18 27.23 85.83
CA SER A 210 -35.58 26.85 86.09
C SER A 210 -35.71 25.99 87.36
N LEU A 211 -34.83 25.00 87.54
CA LEU A 211 -34.80 24.16 88.75
C LEU A 211 -34.54 24.97 90.01
N ASN A 212 -33.58 25.91 89.96
CA ASN A 212 -33.31 26.78 91.10
C ASN A 212 -34.50 27.69 91.42
N SER A 213 -35.18 28.24 90.41
CA SER A 213 -36.40 29.03 90.62
C SER A 213 -37.50 28.21 91.28
N ASN A 214 -37.82 27.04 90.73
CA ASN A 214 -38.84 26.17 91.31
C ASN A 214 -38.47 25.72 92.74
N ALA A 215 -37.19 25.47 93.04
CA ALA A 215 -36.76 25.15 94.40
C ALA A 215 -36.97 26.30 95.40
N ILE A 216 -36.79 27.55 94.95
CA ILE A 216 -37.10 28.74 95.77
C ILE A 216 -38.60 28.79 96.07
N ASP A 217 -39.43 28.62 95.05
CA ASP A 217 -40.90 28.70 95.19
C ASP A 217 -41.44 27.56 96.07
N ILE A 218 -40.93 26.33 95.88
CA ILE A 218 -41.23 25.16 96.73
C ILE A 218 -40.83 25.45 98.19
N THR A 219 -39.63 26.01 98.42
CA THR A 219 -39.18 26.35 99.79
C THR A 219 -40.11 27.38 100.44
N LYS A 220 -40.57 28.37 99.68
CA LYS A 220 -41.45 29.45 100.16
C LYS A 220 -42.85 28.93 100.50
N ALA A 221 -43.39 27.98 99.74
CA ALA A 221 -44.66 27.33 100.05
C ALA A 221 -44.58 26.49 101.34
N LEU A 222 -43.44 25.82 101.58
CA LEU A 222 -43.24 24.98 102.76
C LEU A 222 -42.95 25.76 104.06
N SER A 223 -42.51 27.01 103.96
CA SER A 223 -42.21 27.84 105.13
C SER A 223 -42.34 29.32 104.82
N THR A 224 -43.19 30.02 105.57
CA THR A 224 -43.44 31.46 105.42
C THR A 224 -42.24 32.33 105.83
N ASP A 225 -41.31 31.78 106.63
CA ASP A 225 -40.07 32.44 107.07
C ASP A 225 -38.91 32.15 106.11
N VAL A 226 -38.91 32.79 104.94
CA VAL A 226 -37.71 32.85 104.10
C VAL A 226 -36.74 33.87 104.72
N THR A 227 -35.82 33.40 105.55
CA THR A 227 -34.84 34.25 106.25
C THR A 227 -33.86 34.92 105.27
N ASP A 228 -33.63 36.24 105.42
CA ASP A 228 -32.69 37.07 104.62
C ASP A 228 -31.28 36.47 104.46
N THR A 229 -30.87 35.59 105.37
CA THR A 229 -29.60 34.86 105.35
C THR A 229 -29.48 33.86 104.19
N ALA A 230 -30.58 33.21 103.78
CA ALA A 230 -30.61 32.28 102.64
C ALA A 230 -30.48 33.04 101.32
N TRP A 231 -31.19 34.17 101.21
CA TRP A 231 -31.09 35.08 100.07
C TRP A 231 -29.69 35.67 99.91
N THR A 232 -29.07 36.08 101.03
CA THR A 232 -27.68 36.58 101.04
C THR A 232 -26.69 35.51 100.57
N SER A 233 -26.89 34.24 100.95
CA SER A 233 -26.02 33.13 100.53
C SER A 233 -26.20 32.79 99.06
N TYR A 234 -27.44 32.82 98.56
CA TYR A 234 -27.76 32.64 97.14
C TYR A 234 -27.09 33.70 96.26
N LEU A 235 -27.20 34.99 96.65
CA LEU A 235 -26.56 36.10 95.93
C LEU A 235 -25.03 36.07 96.00
N ARG A 236 -24.44 35.44 97.03
CA ARG A 236 -22.99 35.21 97.15
C ARG A 236 -22.51 33.99 96.34
N GLY A 237 -23.40 33.24 95.70
CA GLY A 237 -23.07 32.15 94.78
C GLY A 237 -23.47 30.75 95.25
N ASP A 238 -24.05 30.59 96.44
CA ASP A 238 -24.56 29.29 96.91
C ASP A 238 -25.94 29.00 96.32
N ARG A 239 -25.98 28.55 95.06
CA ARG A 239 -27.24 28.24 94.35
C ARG A 239 -28.00 27.04 94.94
N GLY A 240 -27.34 26.18 95.71
CA GLY A 240 -27.96 25.02 96.34
C GLY A 240 -28.62 25.29 97.70
N ILE A 241 -28.63 26.54 98.17
CA ILE A 241 -29.15 26.85 99.51
C ILE A 241 -30.65 26.56 99.64
N PHE A 242 -31.43 26.87 98.61
CA PHE A 242 -32.88 26.66 98.61
C PHE A 242 -33.25 25.19 98.37
N THR A 243 -32.52 24.48 97.50
CA THR A 243 -32.75 23.03 97.33
C THR A 243 -32.45 22.27 98.62
N ARG A 244 -31.34 22.56 99.31
CA ARG A 244 -31.05 21.97 100.63
C ARG A 244 -32.10 22.31 101.68
N ARG A 245 -32.62 23.54 101.67
CA ARG A 245 -33.63 23.97 102.64
C ARG A 245 -34.97 23.31 102.36
N ALA A 246 -35.42 23.25 101.10
CA ALA A 246 -36.61 22.52 100.69
C ALA A 246 -36.53 21.07 101.13
N VAL A 247 -35.41 20.38 100.87
CA VAL A 247 -35.19 18.99 101.34
C VAL A 247 -35.35 18.89 102.86
N ARG A 248 -34.69 19.77 103.63
CA ARG A 248 -34.81 19.75 105.10
C ARG A 248 -36.23 20.03 105.60
N LEU A 249 -36.97 20.91 104.94
CA LEU A 249 -38.36 21.18 105.30
C LEU A 249 -39.23 19.95 105.01
N LEU A 250 -39.10 19.38 103.81
CA LEU A 250 -39.82 18.16 103.41
C LEU A 250 -39.47 16.95 104.29
N ASP A 251 -38.21 16.78 104.70
CA ASP A 251 -37.78 15.71 105.61
C ASP A 251 -38.41 15.83 107.00
N ASN A 252 -38.78 17.05 107.43
CA ASN A 252 -39.42 17.33 108.72
C ASN A 252 -40.96 17.37 108.64
N THR A 253 -41.53 17.33 107.44
CA THR A 253 -42.98 17.36 107.18
C THR A 253 -43.47 15.94 106.91
N GLU A 254 -44.58 15.52 107.51
CA GLU A 254 -45.11 14.18 107.24
C GLU A 254 -45.57 14.08 105.78
N ALA A 255 -45.38 12.93 105.12
CA ALA A 255 -45.73 12.75 103.71
C ALA A 255 -47.20 13.08 103.39
N ARG A 256 -48.09 12.93 104.38
CA ARG A 256 -49.50 13.28 104.30
C ARG A 256 -49.74 14.79 104.26
N GLU A 257 -48.94 15.57 104.98
CA GLU A 257 -49.05 17.04 104.99
C GLU A 257 -48.53 17.64 103.67
N ILE A 258 -47.48 17.06 103.09
CA ILE A 258 -46.99 17.43 101.75
C ILE A 258 -48.07 17.17 100.69
N ALA A 259 -48.77 16.04 100.83
CA ALA A 259 -49.87 15.67 99.96
C ALA A 259 -51.06 16.62 100.06
N GLU A 260 -51.48 16.94 101.28
CA GLU A 260 -52.55 17.91 101.52
C GLU A 260 -52.19 19.30 100.95
N LEU A 261 -50.92 19.73 101.09
CA LEU A 261 -50.43 20.97 100.48
C LEU A 261 -50.43 20.91 98.95
N TYR A 262 -50.06 19.77 98.37
CA TYR A 262 -50.06 19.56 96.92
C TYR A 262 -51.47 19.56 96.31
N ASP A 263 -52.47 19.04 97.02
CA ASP A 263 -53.86 19.09 96.56
C ASP A 263 -54.52 20.45 96.79
N ALA A 264 -54.16 21.15 97.87
CA ALA A 264 -54.76 22.42 98.27
C ALA A 264 -54.15 23.65 97.55
N ASP A 265 -52.84 23.65 97.28
CA ASP A 265 -52.11 24.77 96.68
C ASP A 265 -51.73 24.46 95.22
N HIS A 266 -52.44 25.12 94.30
CA HIS A 266 -52.20 25.01 92.87
C HIS A 266 -50.79 25.45 92.46
N ASP A 267 -50.26 26.50 93.09
CA ASP A 267 -48.94 27.05 92.74
C ASP A 267 -47.85 26.09 93.21
N PHE A 268 -47.96 25.54 94.43
CA PHE A 268 -47.05 24.51 94.93
C PHE A 268 -47.02 23.29 94.01
N ARG A 269 -48.19 22.79 93.59
CA ARG A 269 -48.30 21.68 92.64
C ARG A 269 -47.59 21.97 91.32
N ASP A 270 -47.79 23.16 90.76
CA ASP A 270 -47.17 23.58 89.51
C ASP A 270 -45.64 23.64 89.65
N HIS A 271 -45.13 24.22 90.73
CA HIS A 271 -43.70 24.30 90.98
C HIS A 271 -43.05 22.92 91.18
N VAL A 272 -43.70 22.01 91.92
CA VAL A 272 -43.23 20.62 92.09
C VAL A 272 -43.25 19.86 90.76
N SER A 273 -44.34 19.96 89.99
CA SER A 273 -44.47 19.28 88.69
C SER A 273 -43.41 19.78 87.68
N ARG A 274 -43.18 21.10 87.62
CA ARG A 274 -42.14 21.71 86.79
C ARG A 274 -40.75 21.30 87.25
N TYR A 275 -40.49 21.28 88.56
CA TYR A 275 -39.20 20.84 89.10
C TYR A 275 -38.87 19.39 88.69
N ILE A 276 -39.82 18.46 88.82
CA ILE A 276 -39.66 17.07 88.40
C ILE A 276 -39.40 16.98 86.90
N HIS A 277 -40.22 17.66 86.09
CA HIS A 277 -40.09 17.64 84.64
C HIS A 277 -38.74 18.20 84.16
N ASP A 278 -38.34 19.35 84.69
CA ASP A 278 -37.07 20.00 84.35
C ASP A 278 -35.88 19.15 84.79
N PHE A 279 -35.96 18.49 85.95
CA PHE A 279 -34.88 17.62 86.42
C PHE A 279 -34.73 16.39 85.51
N GLU A 280 -35.84 15.77 85.10
CA GLU A 280 -35.84 14.66 84.15
C GLU A 280 -35.38 15.10 82.75
N ALA A 281 -35.72 16.32 82.32
CA ALA A 281 -35.23 16.91 81.07
C ALA A 281 -33.71 17.13 81.11
N MET A 282 -33.18 17.59 82.26
CA MET A 282 -31.73 17.70 82.48
C MET A 282 -31.05 16.33 82.42
N LEU A 283 -31.60 15.32 83.11
CA LEU A 283 -31.05 13.96 83.09
C LEU A 283 -31.03 13.36 81.68
N ARG A 284 -32.11 13.53 80.90
CA ARG A 284 -32.16 13.06 79.51
C ARG A 284 -31.11 13.76 78.64
N THR A 285 -30.89 15.06 78.87
CA THR A 285 -29.87 15.85 78.16
C THR A 285 -28.46 15.37 78.51
N LEU A 286 -28.18 15.12 79.80
CA LEU A 286 -26.89 14.60 80.25
C LEU A 286 -26.62 13.18 79.72
N LEU A 287 -27.58 12.26 79.83
CA LEU A 287 -27.46 10.87 79.36
C LEU A 287 -27.30 10.76 77.84
N SER A 288 -27.67 11.78 77.07
CA SER A 288 -27.48 11.82 75.61
C SER A 288 -26.05 12.17 75.20
N THR A 289 -25.17 12.51 76.15
CA THR A 289 -23.78 12.91 75.90
C THR A 289 -22.82 11.76 76.22
N ARG A 290 -21.67 11.69 75.51
CA ARG A 290 -20.69 10.58 75.59
C ARG A 290 -20.23 10.24 77.03
N ASP A 291 -20.02 11.26 77.87
CA ASP A 291 -19.60 11.13 79.27
C ASP A 291 -20.76 11.32 80.26
N GLY A 292 -21.99 11.25 79.74
CA GLY A 292 -23.24 11.59 80.42
C GLY A 292 -23.54 10.79 81.67
N ASN A 293 -23.14 9.52 81.71
CA ASN A 293 -23.43 8.62 82.82
C ASN A 293 -22.73 9.06 84.12
N ALA A 294 -21.46 9.47 84.06
CA ALA A 294 -20.71 9.89 85.24
C ALA A 294 -21.23 11.22 85.81
N ILE A 295 -21.59 12.16 84.92
CA ILE A 295 -22.15 13.47 85.29
C ILE A 295 -23.56 13.29 85.86
N SER A 296 -24.38 12.43 85.27
CA SER A 296 -25.74 12.14 85.75
C SER A 296 -25.76 11.53 87.15
N VAL A 297 -24.82 10.62 87.46
CA VAL A 297 -24.67 10.05 88.81
C VAL A 297 -24.31 11.12 89.85
N THR A 298 -23.43 12.05 89.48
CA THR A 298 -23.04 13.18 90.35
C THR A 298 -24.22 14.13 90.57
N LEU A 299 -25.01 14.42 89.53
CA LEU A 299 -26.21 15.26 89.63
C LEU A 299 -27.30 14.62 90.50
N LEU A 300 -27.53 13.32 90.36
CA LEU A 300 -28.52 12.59 91.17
C LEU A 300 -28.14 12.58 92.67
N SER A 301 -26.83 12.54 92.96
CA SER A 301 -26.31 12.59 94.33
C SER A 301 -26.27 14.01 94.93
N SER A 302 -26.52 15.05 94.12
CA SER A 302 -26.51 16.45 94.53
C SER A 302 -27.76 16.84 95.34
N ASP A 303 -27.75 18.03 95.94
CA ASP A 303 -28.91 18.55 96.68
C ASP A 303 -30.14 18.79 95.78
N MET A 304 -29.92 19.07 94.48
CA MET A 304 -31.00 19.14 93.49
C MET A 304 -31.63 17.77 93.25
N GLY A 305 -30.80 16.73 93.14
CA GLY A 305 -31.23 15.34 92.97
C GLY A 305 -31.94 14.79 94.20
N LYS A 306 -31.48 15.15 95.40
CA LYS A 306 -32.16 14.83 96.66
C LYS A 306 -33.56 15.44 96.71
N LEU A 307 -33.72 16.72 96.33
CA LEU A 307 -35.03 17.35 96.27
C LEU A 307 -35.96 16.65 95.28
N TYR A 308 -35.44 16.27 94.10
CA TYR A 308 -36.21 15.48 93.13
C TYR A 308 -36.71 14.17 93.73
N VAL A 309 -35.82 13.39 94.38
CA VAL A 309 -36.19 12.11 94.99
C VAL A 309 -37.24 12.28 96.07
N VAL A 310 -37.09 13.27 96.96
CA VAL A 310 -38.05 13.51 98.04
C VAL A 310 -39.42 13.90 97.49
N LEU A 311 -39.47 14.80 96.50
CA LEU A 311 -40.73 15.21 95.86
C LEU A 311 -41.39 14.06 95.11
N ALA A 312 -40.61 13.32 94.31
CA ALA A 312 -41.12 12.17 93.55
C ALA A 312 -41.67 11.08 94.49
N GLN A 313 -40.98 10.78 95.60
CA GLN A 313 -41.44 9.82 96.60
C GLN A 313 -42.71 10.28 97.31
N ALA A 314 -42.83 11.57 97.64
CA ALA A 314 -44.04 12.12 98.24
C ALA A 314 -45.25 11.95 97.29
N LEU A 315 -45.06 12.18 95.98
CA LEU A 315 -46.09 12.02 94.95
C LEU A 315 -46.38 10.57 94.55
N GLU A 316 -45.41 9.67 94.65
CA GLU A 316 -45.61 8.24 94.37
C GLU A 316 -46.37 7.56 95.50
N ARG A 317 -46.05 7.89 96.76
CA ARG A 317 -46.77 7.42 97.96
C ARG A 317 -48.23 7.89 98.00
N LEU A 318 -48.57 8.94 97.25
CA LEU A 318 -49.92 9.46 97.06
C LEU A 318 -50.77 8.63 96.08
N ARG A 319 -50.15 7.88 95.17
CA ARG A 319 -50.84 7.05 94.17
C ARG A 319 -51.08 5.62 94.63
N GLN A 320 -50.56 5.25 95.81
CA GLN A 320 -50.77 3.96 96.48
C GLN A 320 -51.82 4.11 97.58
#